data_AF-A0A8J7XQX1-F1
#
_entry.id   AF-A0A8J7XQX1-F1
#
_cell.length_a   1.000
_cell.length_b   1.000
_cell.length_c   1.000
_cell.angle_alpha   90.00
_cell.angle_beta   90.00
_cell.angle_gamma   90.00
#
_symmetry.space_group_name_H-M   'P 1'
#
loop_
_entity.id
_entity.type
_entity.pdbx_description
1 polymer ?
#
loop_
_entity_poly.entity_id
_entity_poly.type
_entity_poly.pdbx_seq_one_letter_code
_entity_poly.pdbx_strand_id
1 'polypeptide(L)'
;MEIIDLKSEKGNQYIQYALSNPPVVLAGSGVSIWQPTALPTGNEFASHLYDLIFPESFFEPEMKPLVEAYFKGNKKNISGLPFEVLFEGCPSKEKVQSTFKHVFSEKQFNPVHKAIAEHFLKGGFSSVITTNYDLCLDDLFGVLNSAHDITRVITQEDIAPEKMEMIYFKIHGSADDIRGETLVFALSQESRLPEWKRALLYRIFEQHPFLLIIGYSGSDFEICPEFSSMPIEHIFWNIRGDEPSLNAKRLSQYKTIHFLKGDMRDLLTAITGNTVCAEREKSHHLNSKIEFQFTEHELMQWGAFLLYKMGFLLPALQICTHLEDHRMTAADKINVLRLKARLLFHLGKYKKAGKLYSSLAEESRGVNSILQAESLMDAGSAYRCYGNLSISSQYLTMAGEIVKTIEGKERERLLSKLHLCQAGLLLFDYQFTRIKEFFTRTRHESTEIKEKIRSNLCRTCEYAVECGSWFDFQEAALWAQKMGIAPSELTKKMDYPPPPPPREGYKHLTSHISRMIEARDTLDDKNLLSPEEERELNEYLQFCKMTGNNAEAWKLLLVKIKRCRLDRNTVCDIIDFFRFFFSCEYNLFFRILYPLSQLI
;
A
#
# COMPACT_ATOMS: atom_id res chain seq x y z
N MET A 1 -19.21 16.35 -2.33
CA MET A 1 -18.87 15.39 -3.40
C MET A 1 -20.10 15.21 -4.28
N GLU A 2 -19.98 15.48 -5.57
CA GLU A 2 -21.10 15.38 -6.52
C GLU A 2 -20.77 14.35 -7.60
N ILE A 3 -21.68 13.41 -7.84
CA ILE A 3 -21.60 12.42 -8.91
C ILE A 3 -22.67 12.77 -9.93
N ILE A 4 -22.24 13.05 -11.16
CA ILE A 4 -23.06 13.58 -12.24
C ILE A 4 -23.13 12.51 -13.32
N ASP A 5 -24.33 12.15 -13.75
CA ASP A 5 -24.50 11.30 -14.93
C ASP A 5 -23.98 12.04 -16.16
N LEU A 6 -23.09 11.40 -16.91
CA LEU A 6 -22.49 11.93 -18.12
C LEU A 6 -23.55 12.41 -19.13
N LYS A 7 -24.69 11.72 -19.22
CA LYS A 7 -25.77 12.03 -20.20
C LYS A 7 -26.77 13.06 -19.69
N SER A 8 -26.58 13.60 -18.49
CA SER A 8 -27.42 14.66 -17.94
C SER A 8 -27.11 16.02 -18.55
N GLU A 9 -28.04 16.98 -18.42
CA GLU A 9 -27.82 18.37 -18.83
C GLU A 9 -26.56 18.97 -18.17
N LYS A 10 -26.37 18.70 -16.88
CA LYS A 10 -25.18 19.14 -16.13
C LYS A 10 -23.91 18.44 -16.62
N GLY A 11 -23.97 17.16 -16.97
CA GLY A 11 -22.86 16.45 -17.62
C GLY A 11 -22.46 17.10 -18.94
N ASN A 12 -23.44 17.44 -19.79
CA ASN A 12 -23.21 18.14 -21.05
C ASN A 12 -22.59 19.53 -20.85
N GLN A 13 -23.01 20.28 -19.82
CA GLN A 13 -22.39 21.57 -19.49
C GLN A 13 -20.90 21.43 -19.17
N TYR A 14 -20.50 20.40 -18.43
CA TYR A 14 -19.08 20.16 -18.14
C TYR A 14 -18.29 19.70 -19.37
N ILE A 15 -18.91 18.93 -20.27
CA ILE A 15 -18.30 18.59 -21.57
C ILE A 15 -18.06 19.87 -22.39
N GLN A 16 -19.06 20.75 -22.48
CA GLN A 16 -18.90 22.04 -23.19
C GLN A 16 -17.83 22.91 -22.53
N TYR A 17 -17.73 22.87 -21.21
CA TYR A 17 -16.68 23.57 -20.47
C TYR A 17 -15.29 23.06 -20.82
N ALA A 18 -15.10 21.74 -20.88
CA ALA A 18 -13.84 21.10 -21.30
C ALA A 18 -13.50 21.39 -22.77
N LEU A 19 -14.50 21.46 -23.66
CA LEU A 19 -14.30 21.86 -25.06
C LEU A 19 -13.84 23.32 -25.19
N SER A 20 -14.28 24.20 -24.29
CA SER A 20 -13.94 25.63 -24.32
C SER A 20 -12.61 25.93 -23.64
N ASN A 21 -12.12 25.03 -22.78
CA ASN A 21 -10.87 25.17 -22.02
C ASN A 21 -10.08 23.87 -22.13
N PRO A 22 -9.11 23.76 -23.07
CA PRO A 22 -8.36 22.53 -23.31
C PRO A 22 -7.76 21.96 -22.02
N PRO A 23 -8.27 20.82 -21.52
CA PRO A 23 -7.78 20.27 -20.25
C PRO A 23 -6.47 19.51 -20.45
N VAL A 24 -5.74 19.37 -19.37
CA VAL A 24 -4.72 18.33 -19.22
C VAL A 24 -5.45 17.00 -19.04
N VAL A 25 -5.12 15.97 -19.82
CA VAL A 25 -5.73 14.65 -19.68
C VAL A 25 -4.81 13.70 -18.92
N LEU A 26 -5.32 13.05 -17.87
CA LEU A 26 -4.69 11.90 -17.22
C LEU A 26 -5.37 10.61 -17.70
N ALA A 27 -4.64 9.82 -18.49
CA ALA A 27 -5.08 8.52 -19.00
C ALA A 27 -4.46 7.38 -18.21
N GLY A 28 -5.29 6.57 -17.54
CA GLY A 28 -4.86 5.35 -16.83
C GLY A 28 -5.12 4.07 -17.62
N SER A 29 -4.80 2.92 -17.03
CA SER A 29 -4.78 1.61 -17.70
C SER A 29 -6.11 1.19 -18.34
N GLY A 30 -7.22 1.77 -17.90
CA GLY A 30 -8.54 1.58 -18.50
C GLY A 30 -8.65 2.00 -19.96
N VAL A 31 -7.74 2.81 -20.50
CA VAL A 31 -7.72 3.15 -21.93
C VAL A 31 -7.15 2.01 -22.79
N SER A 32 -6.36 1.11 -22.22
CA SER A 32 -5.65 0.04 -22.93
C SER A 32 -6.40 -1.30 -22.98
N ILE A 33 -7.56 -1.41 -22.31
CA ILE A 33 -8.32 -2.67 -22.20
C ILE A 33 -9.08 -3.06 -23.48
N TRP A 34 -9.13 -2.18 -24.47
CA TRP A 34 -9.97 -2.33 -25.65
C TRP A 34 -9.17 -2.92 -26.81
N GLN A 35 -9.84 -3.71 -27.65
CA GLN A 35 -9.26 -4.24 -28.88
C GLN A 35 -8.87 -3.11 -29.86
N PRO A 36 -7.77 -3.26 -30.60
CA PRO A 36 -6.87 -4.42 -30.63
C PRO A 36 -5.78 -4.44 -29.53
N THR A 37 -5.64 -3.38 -28.71
CA THR A 37 -4.61 -3.33 -27.65
C THR A 37 -4.79 -4.43 -26.60
N ALA A 38 -6.02 -4.58 -26.08
CA ALA A 38 -6.45 -5.66 -25.18
C ALA A 38 -5.50 -5.99 -24.00
N LEU A 39 -4.84 -4.98 -23.42
CA LEU A 39 -3.98 -5.18 -22.26
C LEU A 39 -4.81 -5.50 -21.00
N PRO A 40 -4.33 -6.41 -20.14
CA PRO A 40 -5.06 -6.80 -18.94
C PRO A 40 -5.17 -5.62 -17.97
N THR A 41 -6.33 -5.50 -17.31
CA THR A 41 -6.45 -4.66 -16.11
C THR A 41 -5.60 -5.23 -14.97
N GLY A 42 -5.26 -4.40 -13.98
CA GLY A 42 -4.57 -4.88 -12.76
C GLY A 42 -5.30 -6.03 -12.06
N ASN A 43 -6.64 -6.02 -12.05
CA ASN A 43 -7.45 -7.10 -11.48
C ASN A 43 -7.40 -8.40 -12.29
N GLU A 44 -7.39 -8.32 -13.63
CA GLU A 44 -7.21 -9.49 -14.49
C GLU A 44 -5.81 -10.06 -14.31
N PHE A 45 -4.78 -9.20 -14.27
CA PHE A 45 -3.42 -9.61 -13.98
C PHE A 45 -3.31 -10.30 -12.62
N ALA A 46 -3.88 -9.72 -11.57
CA ALA A 46 -3.91 -10.33 -10.24
C ALA A 46 -4.61 -11.69 -10.25
N SER A 47 -5.74 -11.80 -10.95
CA SER A 47 -6.48 -13.07 -11.05
C SER A 47 -5.64 -14.18 -11.71
N HIS A 48 -4.91 -13.84 -12.77
CA HIS A 48 -3.97 -14.75 -13.44
C HIS A 48 -2.79 -15.14 -12.53
N LEU A 49 -2.23 -14.16 -11.81
CA LEU A 49 -1.13 -14.38 -10.89
C LEU A 49 -1.53 -15.28 -9.70
N TYR A 50 -2.77 -15.18 -9.23
CA TYR A 50 -3.29 -16.04 -8.17
C TYR A 50 -3.17 -17.52 -8.54
N ASP A 51 -3.65 -17.89 -9.73
CA ASP A 51 -3.68 -19.28 -10.18
C ASP A 51 -2.25 -19.85 -10.33
N LEU A 52 -1.27 -18.98 -10.62
CA LEU A 52 0.15 -19.33 -10.72
C LEU A 52 0.83 -19.50 -9.36
N ILE A 53 0.63 -18.56 -8.44
CA ILE A 53 1.31 -18.54 -7.13
C ILE A 53 0.69 -19.55 -6.15
N PHE A 54 -0.59 -19.89 -6.34
CA PHE A 54 -1.37 -20.70 -5.41
C PHE A 54 -1.98 -21.94 -6.08
N PRO A 55 -1.17 -22.89 -6.58
CA PRO A 55 -1.68 -24.14 -7.09
C PRO A 55 -2.42 -24.94 -5.99
N GLU A 56 -3.33 -25.81 -6.43
CA GLU A 56 -4.29 -26.49 -5.54
C GLU A 56 -3.64 -27.31 -4.42
N SER A 57 -2.41 -27.78 -4.64
CA SER A 57 -1.65 -28.59 -3.69
C SER A 57 -1.23 -27.88 -2.41
N PHE A 58 -1.29 -26.55 -2.34
CA PHE A 58 -0.80 -25.80 -1.18
C PHE A 58 -1.83 -25.49 -0.10
N PHE A 59 -3.12 -25.77 -0.34
CA PHE A 59 -4.18 -25.39 0.59
C PHE A 59 -5.04 -26.58 1.00
N GLU A 60 -5.39 -26.61 2.28
CA GLU A 60 -6.54 -27.38 2.71
C GLU A 60 -7.81 -26.90 1.97
N PRO A 61 -8.75 -27.79 1.61
CA PRO A 61 -9.91 -27.45 0.79
C PRO A 61 -10.74 -26.27 1.31
N GLU A 62 -10.82 -26.10 2.63
CA GLU A 62 -11.58 -25.03 3.28
C GLU A 62 -10.90 -23.66 3.23
N MET A 63 -9.57 -23.62 3.11
CA MET A 63 -8.80 -22.36 3.09
C MET A 63 -8.78 -21.71 1.70
N LYS A 64 -8.78 -22.52 0.63
CA LYS A 64 -8.64 -22.03 -0.75
C LYS A 64 -9.69 -20.97 -1.13
N PRO A 65 -11.01 -21.17 -0.91
CA PRO A 65 -12.02 -20.17 -1.28
C PRO A 65 -11.84 -18.85 -0.54
N LEU A 66 -11.32 -18.91 0.69
CA LEU A 66 -11.09 -17.71 1.49
C LEU A 66 -9.84 -16.95 1.04
N VAL A 67 -8.74 -17.66 0.78
CA VAL A 67 -7.52 -17.07 0.22
C VAL A 67 -7.83 -16.42 -1.13
N GLU A 68 -8.63 -17.07 -1.98
CA GLU A 68 -9.10 -16.49 -3.24
C GLU A 68 -9.90 -15.21 -3.01
N ALA A 69 -10.84 -15.21 -2.07
CA ALA A 69 -11.67 -14.05 -1.77
C ALA A 69 -10.87 -12.84 -1.25
N TYR A 70 -9.80 -13.06 -0.48
CA TYR A 70 -8.90 -12.00 -0.01
C TYR A 70 -7.93 -11.53 -1.09
N PHE A 71 -7.51 -12.43 -1.98
CA PHE A 71 -6.58 -12.10 -3.04
C PHE A 71 -7.25 -11.34 -4.19
N LYS A 72 -8.29 -11.93 -4.78
CA LYS A 72 -9.03 -11.40 -5.94
C LYS A 72 -10.07 -10.34 -5.53
N GLY A 73 -10.46 -10.32 -4.26
CA GLY A 73 -11.62 -9.59 -3.77
C GLY A 73 -12.93 -10.31 -4.06
N ASN A 74 -13.97 -10.04 -3.27
CA ASN A 74 -15.33 -10.51 -3.53
C ASN A 74 -16.25 -9.32 -3.85
N LYS A 75 -17.21 -9.49 -4.77
CA LYS A 75 -18.18 -8.48 -5.23
C LYS A 75 -18.99 -7.79 -4.13
N LYS A 76 -19.00 -8.29 -2.88
CA LYS A 76 -19.81 -7.70 -1.82
C LYS A 76 -19.06 -7.06 -0.65
N ASN A 77 -17.85 -7.45 -0.21
CA ASN A 77 -17.28 -6.87 1.04
C ASN A 77 -15.75 -7.01 1.26
N ILE A 78 -14.98 -7.68 0.40
CA ILE A 78 -13.53 -7.89 0.61
C ILE A 78 -12.76 -7.17 -0.49
N SER A 79 -11.93 -6.21 -0.11
CA SER A 79 -10.98 -5.57 -1.02
C SER A 79 -9.87 -6.57 -1.38
N GLY A 80 -9.70 -6.85 -2.67
CA GLY A 80 -8.57 -7.63 -3.17
C GLY A 80 -7.24 -6.92 -2.95
N LEU A 81 -6.12 -7.64 -3.08
CA LEU A 81 -4.78 -7.08 -2.94
C LEU A 81 -4.54 -5.99 -4.00
N PRO A 82 -4.02 -4.81 -3.64
CA PRO A 82 -3.60 -3.79 -4.60
C PRO A 82 -2.54 -4.35 -5.53
N PHE A 83 -2.55 -3.89 -6.78
CA PHE A 83 -1.68 -4.40 -7.83
C PHE A 83 -0.20 -4.26 -7.44
N GLU A 84 0.17 -3.15 -6.84
CA GLU A 84 1.54 -2.82 -6.45
C GLU A 84 2.02 -3.63 -5.23
N VAL A 85 1.08 -4.05 -4.37
CA VAL A 85 1.35 -4.95 -3.24
C VAL A 85 1.72 -6.35 -3.74
N LEU A 86 1.20 -6.78 -4.90
CA LEU A 86 1.56 -8.06 -5.49
C LEU A 86 3.07 -8.12 -5.72
N PHE A 87 3.68 -7.07 -6.27
CA PHE A 87 5.10 -7.13 -6.67
C PHE A 87 6.08 -6.73 -5.58
N GLU A 88 5.62 -6.06 -4.51
CA GLU A 88 6.46 -5.70 -3.35
C GLU A 88 7.15 -6.93 -2.71
N GLY A 89 6.50 -8.10 -2.79
CA GLY A 89 6.97 -9.37 -2.24
C GLY A 89 7.70 -10.30 -3.20
N CYS A 90 7.87 -9.90 -4.46
CA CYS A 90 8.47 -10.78 -5.46
C CYS A 90 9.97 -11.03 -5.14
N PRO A 91 10.45 -12.29 -5.19
CA PRO A 91 11.85 -12.61 -4.87
C PRO A 91 12.86 -12.04 -5.86
N SER A 92 12.46 -11.66 -7.08
CA SER A 92 13.33 -10.99 -8.06
C SER A 92 12.62 -9.81 -8.72
N LYS A 93 13.17 -8.61 -8.53
CA LYS A 93 12.67 -7.37 -9.14
C LYS A 93 12.98 -7.33 -10.64
N GLU A 94 14.12 -7.86 -11.04
CA GLU A 94 14.60 -7.89 -12.43
C GLU A 94 13.66 -8.73 -13.31
N LYS A 95 13.18 -9.86 -12.79
CA LYS A 95 12.19 -10.69 -13.48
C LYS A 95 10.84 -10.01 -13.59
N VAL A 96 10.41 -9.25 -12.57
CA VAL A 96 9.19 -8.43 -12.67
C VAL A 96 9.36 -7.35 -13.73
N GLN A 97 10.48 -6.62 -13.73
CA GLN A 97 10.78 -5.62 -14.77
C GLN A 97 10.75 -6.24 -16.18
N SER A 98 11.40 -7.39 -16.36
CA SER A 98 11.38 -8.15 -17.62
C SER A 98 9.95 -8.55 -18.03
N THR A 99 9.15 -9.04 -17.08
CA THR A 99 7.73 -9.38 -17.30
C THR A 99 6.94 -8.15 -17.75
N PHE A 100 7.07 -7.02 -17.05
CA PHE A 100 6.35 -5.79 -17.39
C PHE A 100 6.73 -5.30 -18.78
N LYS A 101 8.03 -5.27 -19.11
CA LYS A 101 8.48 -4.89 -20.44
C LYS A 101 7.90 -5.80 -21.51
N HIS A 102 7.91 -7.12 -21.30
CA HIS A 102 7.42 -8.07 -22.29
C HIS A 102 5.88 -8.11 -22.42
N VAL A 103 5.15 -7.83 -21.34
CA VAL A 103 3.68 -7.82 -21.33
C VAL A 103 3.15 -6.49 -21.87
N PHE A 104 3.76 -5.37 -21.47
CA PHE A 104 3.25 -4.03 -21.75
C PHE A 104 3.97 -3.32 -22.90
N SER A 105 4.95 -3.90 -23.60
CA SER A 105 5.53 -3.28 -24.81
C SER A 105 4.61 -3.24 -26.03
N GLU A 106 3.29 -3.33 -25.83
CA GLU A 106 2.30 -3.28 -26.90
C GLU A 106 2.32 -1.90 -27.58
N LYS A 107 2.32 -1.92 -28.91
CA LYS A 107 2.28 -0.72 -29.76
C LYS A 107 0.95 -0.58 -30.48
N GLN A 108 0.23 -1.69 -30.64
CA GLN A 108 -1.05 -1.70 -31.33
C GLN A 108 -2.08 -0.91 -30.51
N PHE A 109 -2.41 0.26 -31.02
CA PHE A 109 -3.36 1.17 -30.39
C PHE A 109 -4.80 0.84 -30.76
N ASN A 110 -5.74 1.34 -29.96
CA ASN A 110 -7.18 1.12 -30.11
C ASN A 110 -7.92 2.43 -30.40
N PRO A 111 -9.23 2.40 -30.69
CA PRO A 111 -9.99 3.61 -31.01
C PRO A 111 -10.02 4.66 -29.88
N VAL A 112 -9.88 4.25 -28.61
CA VAL A 112 -9.76 5.17 -27.46
C VAL A 112 -8.43 5.92 -27.53
N HIS A 113 -7.32 5.20 -27.72
CA HIS A 113 -6.00 5.82 -27.91
C HIS A 113 -6.00 6.81 -29.08
N LYS A 114 -6.58 6.40 -30.21
CA LYS A 114 -6.69 7.23 -31.41
C LYS A 114 -7.47 8.52 -31.14
N ALA A 115 -8.61 8.44 -30.45
CA ALA A 115 -9.41 9.61 -30.09
C ALA A 115 -8.64 10.59 -29.20
N ILE A 116 -7.88 10.08 -28.23
CA ILE A 116 -7.03 10.90 -27.36
C ILE A 116 -5.94 11.60 -28.18
N ALA A 117 -5.19 10.83 -28.99
CA ALA A 117 -4.07 11.36 -29.75
C ALA A 117 -4.51 12.40 -30.80
N GLU A 118 -5.57 12.12 -31.56
CA GLU A 118 -6.08 13.05 -32.58
C GLU A 118 -6.62 14.35 -31.97
N HIS A 119 -7.25 14.28 -30.79
CA HIS A 119 -7.77 15.48 -30.13
C HIS A 119 -6.64 16.31 -29.51
N PHE A 120 -5.64 15.66 -28.92
CA PHE A 120 -4.42 16.32 -28.43
C PHE A 120 -3.68 17.05 -29.56
N LEU A 121 -3.47 16.39 -30.70
CA LEU A 121 -2.83 16.98 -31.88
C LEU A 121 -3.60 18.15 -32.50
N LYS A 122 -4.90 18.29 -32.21
CA LYS A 122 -5.73 19.43 -32.64
C LYS A 122 -5.76 20.57 -31.60
N GLY A 123 -5.00 20.46 -30.51
CA GLY A 123 -5.00 21.42 -29.40
C GLY A 123 -6.23 21.33 -28.49
N GLY A 124 -7.02 20.26 -28.60
CA GLY A 124 -8.19 20.03 -27.75
C GLY A 124 -7.82 19.55 -26.34
N PHE A 125 -6.63 18.96 -26.18
CA PHE A 125 -5.99 18.76 -24.89
C PHE A 125 -4.69 19.57 -24.85
N SER A 126 -4.36 20.14 -23.70
CA SER A 126 -3.14 20.93 -23.54
C SER A 126 -1.92 20.06 -23.25
N SER A 127 -2.12 18.94 -22.53
CA SER A 127 -1.08 17.97 -22.22
C SER A 127 -1.69 16.62 -21.94
N VAL A 128 -0.93 15.55 -22.18
CA VAL A 128 -1.32 14.17 -21.90
C VAL A 128 -0.38 13.62 -20.82
N ILE A 129 -0.93 13.23 -19.69
CA ILE A 129 -0.24 12.51 -18.63
C ILE A 129 -0.77 11.07 -18.64
N THR A 130 0.10 10.08 -18.49
CA THR A 130 -0.35 8.68 -18.38
C THR A 130 0.46 7.88 -17.38
N THR A 131 -0.23 6.99 -16.68
CA THR A 131 0.39 5.95 -15.82
C THR A 131 0.68 4.67 -16.59
N ASN A 132 0.37 4.60 -17.88
CA ASN A 132 0.55 3.40 -18.68
C ASN A 132 1.99 3.27 -19.16
N TYR A 133 2.54 2.05 -19.04
CA TYR A 133 3.85 1.71 -19.57
C TYR A 133 3.82 1.46 -21.08
N ASP A 134 2.65 1.15 -21.63
CA ASP A 134 2.48 0.73 -23.03
C ASP A 134 2.86 1.79 -24.05
N LEU A 135 3.13 1.35 -25.28
CA LEU A 135 3.67 2.19 -26.34
C LEU A 135 2.60 2.63 -27.35
N CYS A 136 1.31 2.51 -27.00
CA CYS A 136 0.20 2.74 -27.93
C CYS A 136 0.11 4.21 -28.35
N LEU A 137 0.18 5.14 -27.38
CA LEU A 137 0.19 6.56 -27.67
C LEU A 137 1.52 7.00 -28.30
N ASP A 138 2.64 6.39 -27.87
CA ASP A 138 3.97 6.64 -28.44
C ASP A 138 3.98 6.33 -29.95
N ASP A 139 3.44 5.18 -30.36
CA ASP A 139 3.34 4.78 -31.77
C ASP A 139 2.40 5.70 -32.55
N LEU A 140 1.23 6.03 -31.98
CA LEU A 140 0.27 6.98 -32.60
C LEU A 140 0.89 8.35 -32.82
N PHE A 141 1.61 8.88 -31.83
CA PHE A 141 2.32 10.14 -32.00
C PHE A 141 3.42 9.98 -33.06
N GLY A 142 4.20 8.90 -33.07
CA GLY A 142 5.16 8.65 -34.16
C GLY A 142 4.54 8.64 -35.57
N VAL A 143 3.36 8.04 -35.72
CA VAL A 143 2.65 7.91 -37.01
C VAL A 143 1.97 9.21 -37.43
N LEU A 144 1.31 9.92 -36.51
CA LEU A 144 0.50 11.11 -36.80
C LEU A 144 1.33 12.41 -36.80
N ASN A 145 2.53 12.40 -36.23
CA ASN A 145 3.26 13.62 -35.88
C ASN A 145 4.25 14.13 -36.94
N SER A 146 3.82 14.27 -38.20
CA SER A 146 4.68 14.89 -39.21
C SER A 146 4.79 16.42 -39.11
N ALA A 147 4.04 17.08 -38.21
CA ALA A 147 3.92 18.55 -38.16
C ALA A 147 3.92 19.20 -36.76
N HIS A 148 3.84 18.45 -35.65
CA HIS A 148 3.84 19.02 -34.30
C HIS A 148 5.09 18.60 -33.52
N ASP A 149 5.51 19.39 -32.53
CA ASP A 149 6.68 19.09 -31.68
C ASP A 149 6.18 18.62 -30.32
N ILE A 150 5.87 17.32 -30.20
CA ILE A 150 5.45 16.72 -28.93
C ILE A 150 6.68 16.42 -28.08
N THR A 151 6.71 16.98 -26.87
CA THR A 151 7.73 16.65 -25.87
C THR A 151 7.29 15.43 -25.07
N ARG A 152 7.82 14.26 -25.44
CA ARG A 152 7.67 13.03 -24.65
C ARG A 152 8.61 13.08 -23.45
N VAL A 153 8.06 12.98 -22.24
CA VAL A 153 8.81 13.01 -20.98
C VAL A 153 8.65 11.69 -20.24
N ILE A 154 9.76 11.05 -19.92
CA ILE A 154 9.85 9.89 -19.02
C ILE A 154 10.83 10.17 -17.89
N THR A 155 11.94 10.83 -18.20
CA THR A 155 13.00 11.18 -17.24
C THR A 155 13.20 12.69 -17.17
N GLN A 156 14.06 13.13 -16.23
CA GLN A 156 14.35 14.55 -16.06
C GLN A 156 15.06 15.15 -17.28
N GLU A 157 15.89 14.35 -17.96
CA GLU A 157 16.68 14.75 -19.13
C GLU A 157 15.80 15.08 -20.35
N ASP A 158 14.57 14.55 -20.40
CA ASP A 158 13.62 14.83 -21.47
C ASP A 158 13.01 16.25 -21.38
N ILE A 159 13.22 16.94 -20.26
CA ILE A 159 12.64 18.26 -20.01
C ILE A 159 13.50 19.35 -20.66
N ALA A 160 13.12 19.75 -21.88
CA ALA A 160 13.66 20.94 -22.53
C ALA A 160 12.83 22.19 -22.16
N PRO A 161 13.41 23.24 -21.54
CA PRO A 161 12.66 24.44 -21.11
C PRO A 161 11.88 25.13 -22.23
N GLU A 162 12.36 25.04 -23.47
CA GLU A 162 11.84 25.75 -24.63
C GLU A 162 10.71 25.01 -25.38
N LYS A 163 10.43 23.73 -25.04
CA LYS A 163 9.44 22.88 -25.73
C LYS A 163 8.30 22.45 -24.81
N MET A 164 7.42 23.40 -24.46
CA MET A 164 6.42 23.24 -23.39
C MET A 164 4.96 23.23 -23.86
N GLU A 165 4.67 23.40 -25.16
CA GLU A 165 3.28 23.57 -25.63
C GLU A 165 2.51 22.25 -25.74
N MET A 166 3.19 21.13 -25.94
CA MET A 166 2.57 19.81 -26.15
C MET A 166 3.32 18.71 -25.41
N ILE A 167 3.01 18.55 -24.12
CA ILE A 167 3.70 17.59 -23.25
C ILE A 167 2.94 16.25 -23.24
N TYR A 168 3.68 15.17 -23.51
CA TYR A 168 3.25 13.79 -23.26
C TYR A 168 4.11 13.19 -22.14
N PHE A 169 3.58 13.15 -20.92
CA PHE A 169 4.31 12.75 -19.73
C PHE A 169 3.90 11.34 -19.26
N LYS A 170 4.84 10.38 -19.35
CA LYS A 170 4.66 9.01 -18.84
C LYS A 170 5.14 8.94 -17.39
N ILE A 171 4.26 9.28 -16.46
CA ILE A 171 4.62 9.50 -15.06
C ILE A 171 5.11 8.23 -14.35
N HIS A 172 4.68 7.03 -14.78
CA HIS A 172 5.10 5.74 -14.21
C HIS A 172 6.18 5.01 -15.04
N GLY A 173 6.83 5.71 -15.97
CA GLY A 173 7.85 5.12 -16.85
C GLY A 173 7.27 4.53 -18.13
N SER A 174 8.10 3.78 -18.86
CA SER A 174 7.74 3.23 -20.17
C SER A 174 8.38 1.87 -20.43
N ALA A 175 7.66 0.99 -21.13
CA ALA A 175 8.10 -0.38 -21.41
C ALA A 175 9.31 -0.47 -22.37
N ASP A 176 9.59 0.60 -23.14
CA ASP A 176 10.76 0.71 -24.02
C ASP A 176 12.04 1.16 -23.30
N ASP A 177 11.97 1.46 -21.99
CA ASP A 177 13.16 1.68 -21.17
C ASP A 177 14.02 0.40 -21.14
N ILE A 178 15.19 0.47 -21.77
CA ILE A 178 16.12 -0.66 -21.90
C ILE A 178 16.52 -1.20 -20.53
N ARG A 179 16.70 -0.34 -19.52
CA ARG A 179 17.09 -0.77 -18.17
C ARG A 179 15.88 -1.06 -17.28
N GLY A 180 14.71 -0.51 -17.61
CA GLY A 180 13.48 -0.66 -16.81
C GLY A 180 13.55 0.06 -15.46
N GLU A 181 14.47 1.01 -15.32
CA GLU A 181 14.70 1.82 -14.11
C GLU A 181 13.56 2.82 -13.89
N THR A 182 12.84 3.20 -14.95
CA THR A 182 11.74 4.17 -14.90
C THR A 182 10.40 3.56 -14.47
N LEU A 183 10.26 2.23 -14.51
CA LEU A 183 9.00 1.53 -14.26
C LEU A 183 8.60 1.59 -12.78
N VAL A 184 7.39 2.08 -12.51
CA VAL A 184 6.77 2.11 -11.17
C VAL A 184 5.69 1.03 -11.09
N PHE A 185 5.97 -0.10 -10.44
CA PHE A 185 5.06 -1.28 -10.36
C PHE A 185 4.95 -1.90 -8.96
N ALA A 186 5.78 -1.48 -8.01
CA ALA A 186 5.77 -1.94 -6.63
C ALA A 186 5.45 -0.78 -5.68
N LEU A 187 4.87 -1.12 -4.54
CA LEU A 187 4.41 -0.15 -3.55
C LEU A 187 5.53 0.78 -3.05
N SER A 188 6.74 0.26 -2.87
CA SER A 188 7.93 1.02 -2.50
C SER A 188 8.45 1.98 -3.58
N GLN A 189 8.02 1.81 -4.83
CA GLN A 189 8.35 2.73 -5.93
C GLN A 189 7.37 3.89 -6.02
N GLU A 190 6.14 3.71 -5.54
CA GLU A 190 5.16 4.79 -5.38
C GLU A 190 5.48 5.62 -4.13
N SER A 191 6.65 6.25 -4.08
CA SER A 191 7.00 7.18 -3.02
C SER A 191 6.40 8.56 -3.30
N ARG A 192 6.72 9.58 -2.49
CA ARG A 192 6.53 10.96 -2.94
C ARG A 192 7.10 11.14 -4.34
N LEU A 193 6.41 11.89 -5.19
CA LEU A 193 6.91 12.12 -6.54
C LEU A 193 8.26 12.86 -6.47
N PRO A 194 9.27 12.44 -7.25
CA PRO A 194 10.52 13.18 -7.39
C PRO A 194 10.28 14.66 -7.68
N GLU A 195 11.15 15.53 -7.17
CA GLU A 195 11.01 16.99 -7.28
C GLU A 195 10.81 17.45 -8.73
N TRP A 196 11.54 16.87 -9.68
CA TRP A 196 11.40 17.22 -11.10
C TRP A 196 10.01 16.87 -11.67
N LYS A 197 9.41 15.76 -11.24
CA LYS A 197 8.04 15.37 -11.66
C LYS A 197 7.03 16.37 -11.10
N ARG A 198 7.17 16.73 -9.82
CA ARG A 198 6.32 17.73 -9.16
C ARG A 198 6.46 19.10 -9.82
N ALA A 199 7.68 19.55 -10.11
CA ALA A 199 7.93 20.81 -10.79
C ALA A 199 7.33 20.84 -12.21
N LEU A 200 7.42 19.72 -12.94
CA LEU A 200 6.79 19.58 -14.26
C LEU A 200 5.26 19.65 -14.16
N LEU A 201 4.65 18.89 -13.24
CA LEU A 201 3.20 18.92 -13.01
C LEU A 201 2.73 20.32 -12.61
N TYR A 202 3.44 20.98 -11.69
CA TYR A 202 3.10 22.32 -11.24
C TYR A 202 3.08 23.30 -12.41
N ARG A 203 4.12 23.29 -13.25
CA ARG A 203 4.22 24.13 -14.45
C ARG A 203 3.12 23.84 -15.47
N ILE A 204 2.78 22.56 -15.69
CA ILE A 204 1.66 22.17 -16.57
C ILE A 204 0.35 22.78 -16.07
N PHE A 205 0.05 22.62 -14.77
CA PHE A 205 -1.21 23.08 -14.20
C PHE A 205 -1.27 24.58 -13.95
N GLU A 206 -0.13 25.26 -13.82
CA GLU A 206 -0.06 26.72 -13.77
C GLU A 206 -0.51 27.36 -15.09
N GLN A 207 -0.23 26.70 -16.22
CA GLN A 207 -0.68 27.14 -17.55
C GLN A 207 -2.08 26.63 -17.88
N HIS A 208 -2.42 25.42 -17.41
CA HIS A 208 -3.65 24.73 -17.75
C HIS A 208 -4.32 24.14 -16.48
N PRO A 209 -5.15 24.92 -15.76
CA PRO A 209 -5.65 24.55 -14.44
C PRO A 209 -6.80 23.51 -14.45
N PHE A 210 -7.10 22.90 -15.60
CA PHE A 210 -8.18 21.94 -15.79
C PHE A 210 -7.64 20.54 -16.01
N LEU A 211 -8.10 19.58 -15.20
CA LEU A 211 -7.69 18.18 -15.30
C LEU A 211 -8.88 17.29 -15.67
N LEU A 212 -8.74 16.54 -16.77
CA LEU A 212 -9.65 15.47 -17.17
C LEU A 212 -9.02 14.10 -16.87
N ILE A 213 -9.66 13.29 -16.05
CA ILE A 213 -9.17 11.96 -15.67
C ILE A 213 -10.05 10.89 -16.34
N ILE A 214 -9.42 10.01 -17.12
CA ILE A 214 -10.08 8.91 -17.83
C ILE A 214 -9.31 7.61 -17.68
N GLY A 215 -10.01 6.49 -17.53
CA GLY A 215 -9.39 5.16 -17.42
C GLY A 215 -8.49 4.94 -16.19
N TYR A 216 -8.44 5.89 -15.25
CA TYR A 216 -7.61 5.86 -14.06
C TYR A 216 -8.47 5.73 -12.80
N SER A 217 -8.13 4.77 -11.93
CA SER A 217 -8.90 4.47 -10.71
C SER A 217 -8.52 5.33 -9.51
N GLY A 218 -7.34 5.95 -9.51
CA GLY A 218 -6.81 6.64 -8.33
C GLY A 218 -6.43 5.67 -7.20
N SER A 219 -5.90 4.49 -7.53
CA SER A 219 -5.58 3.47 -6.52
C SER A 219 -4.12 3.49 -6.06
N ASP A 220 -3.24 4.14 -6.81
CA ASP A 220 -1.84 4.40 -6.42
C ASP A 220 -1.77 5.32 -5.19
N PHE A 221 -0.63 5.30 -4.54
CA PHE A 221 -0.40 6.04 -3.30
C PHE A 221 0.21 7.43 -3.52
N GLU A 222 0.71 7.75 -4.71
CA GLU A 222 1.50 8.97 -4.95
C GLU A 222 0.75 10.09 -5.69
N ILE A 223 -0.04 9.81 -6.74
CA ILE A 223 -0.52 10.86 -7.66
C ILE A 223 -1.60 11.73 -7.01
N CYS A 224 -2.62 11.11 -6.40
CA CYS A 224 -3.72 11.87 -5.79
C CYS A 224 -3.26 12.80 -4.66
N PRO A 225 -2.40 12.37 -3.72
CA PRO A 225 -1.83 13.28 -2.74
C PRO A 225 -1.06 14.45 -3.38
N GLU A 226 -0.34 14.23 -4.48
CA GLU A 226 0.42 15.30 -5.15
C GLU A 226 -0.52 16.32 -5.81
N PHE A 227 -1.62 15.87 -6.41
CA PHE A 227 -2.64 16.78 -6.95
C PHE A 227 -3.29 17.69 -5.91
N SER A 228 -3.21 17.37 -4.61
CA SER A 228 -3.74 18.24 -3.56
C SER A 228 -3.03 19.60 -3.48
N SER A 229 -1.75 19.66 -3.84
CA SER A 229 -0.92 20.88 -3.80
C SER A 229 -0.74 21.55 -5.17
N MET A 230 -1.11 20.89 -6.27
CA MET A 230 -0.99 21.47 -7.62
C MET A 230 -2.00 22.60 -7.85
N PRO A 231 -1.73 23.59 -8.73
CA PRO A 231 -2.63 24.70 -9.04
C PRO A 231 -3.82 24.31 -9.95
N ILE A 232 -4.46 23.17 -9.65
CA ILE A 232 -5.65 22.68 -10.35
C ILE A 232 -6.89 23.38 -9.77
N GLU A 233 -7.70 24.00 -10.63
CA GLU A 233 -8.97 24.62 -10.29
C GLU A 233 -10.13 23.62 -10.29
N HIS A 234 -10.24 22.83 -11.36
CA HIS A 234 -11.29 21.82 -11.52
C HIS A 234 -10.75 20.48 -12.01
N ILE A 235 -11.25 19.41 -11.40
CA ILE A 235 -10.99 18.03 -11.81
C ILE A 235 -12.30 17.41 -12.33
N PHE A 236 -12.28 16.97 -13.58
CA PHE A 236 -13.34 16.18 -14.19
C PHE A 236 -12.90 14.71 -14.20
N TRP A 237 -13.52 13.87 -13.37
CA TRP A 237 -13.09 12.48 -13.22
C TRP A 237 -14.15 11.53 -13.76
N ASN A 238 -13.85 10.86 -14.88
CA ASN A 238 -14.73 9.82 -15.41
C ASN A 238 -14.67 8.55 -14.54
N ILE A 239 -15.83 8.13 -14.05
CA ILE A 239 -15.98 6.90 -13.26
C ILE A 239 -17.02 5.97 -13.88
N ARG A 240 -16.80 4.67 -13.77
CA ARG A 240 -17.77 3.64 -14.18
C ARG A 240 -18.68 3.15 -13.05
N GLY A 241 -18.20 3.21 -11.80
CA GLY A 241 -18.92 2.75 -10.62
C GLY A 241 -19.83 3.82 -10.01
N ASP A 242 -20.57 3.41 -8.98
CA ASP A 242 -21.38 4.32 -8.16
C ASP A 242 -20.54 5.10 -7.15
N GLU A 243 -19.34 4.62 -6.85
CA GLU A 243 -18.50 5.17 -5.79
C GLU A 243 -17.07 5.41 -6.31
N PRO A 244 -16.50 6.62 -6.07
CA PRO A 244 -15.10 6.87 -6.36
C PRO A 244 -14.17 6.12 -5.40
N SER A 245 -12.89 5.98 -5.78
CA SER A 245 -11.87 5.36 -4.94
C SER A 245 -11.59 6.17 -3.67
N LEU A 246 -10.95 5.54 -2.67
CA LEU A 246 -10.61 6.19 -1.40
C LEU A 246 -9.75 7.44 -1.61
N ASN A 247 -8.74 7.37 -2.47
CA ASN A 247 -7.89 8.54 -2.76
C ASN A 247 -8.65 9.64 -3.49
N ALA A 248 -9.53 9.30 -4.42
CA ALA A 248 -10.37 10.29 -5.10
C ALA A 248 -11.30 11.01 -4.10
N LYS A 249 -11.91 10.27 -3.17
CA LYS A 249 -12.70 10.83 -2.06
C LYS A 249 -11.86 11.77 -1.21
N ARG A 250 -10.64 11.37 -0.86
CA ARG A 250 -9.73 12.18 -0.06
C ARG A 250 -9.28 13.44 -0.80
N LEU A 251 -8.94 13.35 -2.09
CA LEU A 251 -8.57 14.51 -2.91
C LEU A 251 -9.72 15.53 -2.98
N SER A 252 -10.98 15.08 -2.96
CA SER A 252 -12.15 15.97 -2.94
C SER A 252 -12.27 16.85 -1.68
N GLN A 253 -11.48 16.57 -0.64
CA GLN A 253 -11.36 17.44 0.54
C GLN A 253 -10.47 18.66 0.28
N TYR A 254 -9.61 18.60 -0.74
CA TYR A 254 -8.63 19.63 -1.10
C TYR A 254 -8.94 20.32 -2.43
N LYS A 255 -9.63 19.62 -3.33
CA LYS A 255 -9.90 20.06 -4.71
C LYS A 255 -11.37 19.92 -5.08
N THR A 256 -11.82 20.79 -5.97
CA THR A 256 -13.15 20.69 -6.58
C THR A 256 -13.12 19.58 -7.62
N ILE A 257 -13.81 18.46 -7.32
CA ILE A 257 -13.92 17.31 -8.22
C ILE A 257 -15.37 17.13 -8.67
N HIS A 258 -15.54 17.02 -9.98
CA HIS A 258 -16.78 16.66 -10.65
C HIS A 258 -16.66 15.23 -11.18
N PHE A 259 -17.33 14.29 -10.53
CA PHE A 259 -17.31 12.90 -10.96
C PHE A 259 -18.32 12.68 -12.08
N LEU A 260 -17.84 12.35 -13.28
CA LEU A 260 -18.64 12.10 -14.47
C LEU A 260 -18.88 10.60 -14.62
N LYS A 261 -20.04 10.14 -14.15
CA LYS A 261 -20.44 8.73 -14.20
C LYS A 261 -20.91 8.34 -15.60
N GLY A 262 -20.22 7.43 -16.25
CA GLY A 262 -20.57 6.96 -17.59
C GLY A 262 -19.45 6.19 -18.28
N ASP A 263 -19.71 5.72 -19.50
CA ASP A 263 -18.70 5.06 -20.32
C ASP A 263 -17.71 6.11 -20.87
N MET A 264 -16.41 5.84 -20.75
CA MET A 264 -15.36 6.73 -21.26
C MET A 264 -15.47 6.97 -22.77
N ARG A 265 -16.00 5.99 -23.54
CA ARG A 265 -16.19 6.11 -24.98
C ARG A 265 -17.26 7.15 -25.32
N ASP A 266 -18.33 7.22 -24.52
CA ASP A 266 -19.38 8.23 -24.69
C ASP A 266 -18.80 9.63 -24.40
N LEU A 267 -17.99 9.76 -23.34
CA LEU A 267 -17.33 11.02 -22.97
C LEU A 267 -16.36 11.49 -24.06
N LEU A 268 -15.49 10.59 -24.54
CA LEU A 268 -14.55 10.91 -25.62
C LEU A 268 -15.28 11.18 -26.93
N THR A 269 -16.39 10.49 -27.21
CA THR A 269 -17.21 10.80 -28.40
C THR A 269 -17.75 12.23 -28.34
N ALA A 270 -18.24 12.64 -27.16
CA ALA A 270 -18.77 13.98 -26.97
C ALA A 270 -17.69 15.07 -27.02
N ILE A 271 -16.49 14.81 -26.48
CA ILE A 271 -15.36 15.76 -26.49
C ILE A 271 -14.70 15.83 -27.87
N THR A 272 -14.51 14.69 -28.55
CA THR A 272 -13.77 14.68 -29.81
C THR A 272 -14.63 14.94 -31.04
N GLY A 273 -15.96 14.83 -30.89
CA GLY A 273 -16.92 14.88 -32.00
C GLY A 273 -16.91 13.63 -32.88
N ASN A 274 -16.05 12.65 -32.60
CA ASN A 274 -15.89 11.41 -33.37
C ASN A 274 -16.38 10.21 -32.55
N THR A 275 -17.20 9.34 -33.15
CA THR A 275 -17.66 8.13 -32.46
C THR A 275 -16.50 7.19 -32.12
N VAL A 276 -16.35 6.87 -30.83
CA VAL A 276 -15.31 5.96 -30.34
C VAL A 276 -15.86 4.53 -30.23
N CYS A 277 -15.75 3.78 -31.33
CA CYS A 277 -16.20 2.39 -31.40
C CYS A 277 -15.08 1.42 -30.97
N ALA A 278 -14.99 1.10 -29.68
CA ALA A 278 -14.03 0.13 -29.16
C ALA A 278 -14.73 -1.05 -28.48
N GLU A 279 -14.29 -2.27 -28.78
CA GLU A 279 -14.81 -3.52 -28.22
C GLU A 279 -13.87 -4.09 -27.17
N ARG A 280 -14.41 -4.80 -26.18
CA ARG A 280 -13.62 -5.46 -25.14
C ARG A 280 -13.71 -6.96 -25.31
N GLU A 281 -12.56 -7.60 -25.41
CA GLU A 281 -12.39 -9.04 -25.26
C GLU A 281 -11.43 -9.31 -24.10
N LYS A 282 -11.42 -10.53 -23.55
CA LYS A 282 -10.50 -10.87 -22.47
C LYS A 282 -9.10 -11.11 -23.03
N SER A 283 -8.06 -10.68 -22.30
CA SER A 283 -6.68 -11.01 -22.65
C SER A 283 -6.44 -12.52 -22.43
N HIS A 284 -6.03 -13.25 -23.48
CA HIS A 284 -5.90 -14.71 -23.42
C HIS A 284 -4.46 -15.23 -23.19
N HIS A 285 -3.44 -14.37 -23.09
CA HIS A 285 -2.03 -14.79 -23.19
C HIS A 285 -1.11 -14.44 -21.99
N LEU A 286 -1.68 -14.13 -20.81
CA LEU A 286 -0.86 -13.67 -19.68
C LEU A 286 -0.11 -14.79 -18.95
N ASN A 287 -0.75 -15.92 -18.67
CA ASN A 287 -0.18 -17.01 -17.84
C ASN A 287 1.13 -17.55 -18.41
N SER A 288 1.16 -17.87 -19.71
CA SER A 288 2.34 -18.44 -20.35
C SER A 288 3.55 -17.49 -20.27
N LYS A 289 3.34 -16.18 -20.30
CA LYS A 289 4.44 -15.19 -20.25
C LYS A 289 5.10 -15.11 -18.87
N ILE A 290 4.32 -15.25 -17.79
CA ILE A 290 4.83 -15.15 -16.42
C ILE A 290 5.49 -16.46 -15.98
N GLU A 291 4.88 -17.62 -16.30
CA GLU A 291 5.39 -18.95 -15.93
C GLU A 291 6.83 -19.19 -16.38
N PHE A 292 7.21 -18.77 -17.58
CA PHE A 292 8.58 -18.98 -18.09
C PHE A 292 9.67 -18.21 -17.35
N GLN A 293 9.33 -17.19 -16.55
CA GLN A 293 10.32 -16.33 -15.90
C GLN A 293 10.66 -16.79 -14.48
N PHE A 294 9.72 -17.43 -13.78
CA PHE A 294 9.85 -17.76 -12.37
C PHE A 294 9.96 -19.27 -12.14
N THR A 295 10.85 -19.67 -11.25
CA THR A 295 10.97 -21.04 -10.76
C THR A 295 9.87 -21.34 -9.75
N GLU A 296 9.56 -22.63 -9.54
CA GLU A 296 8.62 -23.07 -8.51
C GLU A 296 9.00 -22.54 -7.11
N HIS A 297 10.29 -22.57 -6.76
CA HIS A 297 10.78 -22.01 -5.50
C HIS A 297 10.50 -20.51 -5.34
N GLU A 298 10.68 -19.72 -6.40
CA GLU A 298 10.38 -18.28 -6.38
C GLU A 298 8.88 -18.03 -6.23
N LEU A 299 8.04 -18.78 -6.95
CA LEU A 299 6.58 -18.69 -6.83
C LEU A 299 6.11 -19.03 -5.42
N MET A 300 6.68 -20.06 -4.79
CA MET A 300 6.39 -20.43 -3.41
C MET A 300 6.81 -19.34 -2.41
N GLN A 301 8.02 -18.77 -2.56
CA GLN A 301 8.47 -17.66 -1.72
C GLN A 301 7.53 -16.45 -1.84
N TRP A 302 7.15 -16.12 -3.07
CA TRP A 302 6.22 -15.04 -3.35
C TRP A 302 4.86 -15.30 -2.72
N GLY A 303 4.32 -16.51 -2.88
CA GLY A 303 3.05 -16.94 -2.28
C GLY A 303 3.06 -16.88 -0.75
N ALA A 304 4.13 -17.34 -0.11
CA ALA A 304 4.26 -17.25 1.34
C ALA A 304 4.23 -15.78 1.82
N PHE A 305 4.88 -14.87 1.09
CA PHE A 305 4.84 -13.44 1.41
C PHE A 305 3.43 -12.85 1.26
N LEU A 306 2.72 -13.16 0.17
CA LEU A 306 1.37 -12.63 -0.06
C LEU A 306 0.37 -13.20 0.96
N LEU A 307 0.48 -14.48 1.32
CA LEU A 307 -0.30 -15.08 2.41
C LEU A 307 -0.06 -14.37 3.74
N TYR A 308 1.21 -14.07 4.05
CA TYR A 308 1.56 -13.27 5.22
C TYR A 308 0.87 -11.90 5.21
N LYS A 309 0.90 -11.17 4.08
CA LYS A 309 0.25 -9.86 3.94
C LYS A 309 -1.26 -9.93 4.14
N MET A 310 -1.90 -10.97 3.62
CA MET A 310 -3.32 -11.24 3.82
C MET A 310 -3.68 -11.74 5.24
N GLY A 311 -2.68 -12.09 6.06
CA GLY A 311 -2.86 -12.57 7.43
C GLY A 311 -2.97 -14.09 7.60
N PHE A 312 -2.75 -14.89 6.55
CA PHE A 312 -2.76 -16.35 6.58
C PHE A 312 -1.42 -16.90 7.09
N LEU A 313 -1.19 -16.76 8.40
CA LEU A 313 0.11 -17.02 9.02
C LEU A 313 0.54 -18.50 8.97
N LEU A 314 -0.37 -19.43 9.28
CA LEU A 314 -0.05 -20.86 9.33
C LEU A 314 0.30 -21.45 7.95
N PRO A 315 -0.50 -21.22 6.88
CA PRO A 315 -0.13 -21.67 5.52
C PRO A 315 1.20 -21.08 5.05
N ALA A 316 1.43 -19.79 5.27
CA ALA A 316 2.69 -19.15 4.94
C ALA A 316 3.88 -19.81 5.67
N LEU A 317 3.70 -20.19 6.94
CA LEU A 317 4.74 -20.86 7.73
C LEU A 317 5.03 -22.27 7.23
N GLN A 318 4.00 -23.00 6.78
CA GLN A 318 4.16 -24.32 6.18
C GLN A 318 5.00 -24.24 4.90
N ILE A 319 4.72 -23.28 4.03
CA ILE A 319 5.50 -23.05 2.81
C ILE A 319 6.95 -22.70 3.15
N CYS A 320 7.20 -21.78 4.10
CA CYS A 320 8.57 -21.45 4.52
C CYS A 320 9.33 -22.67 5.06
N THR A 321 8.66 -23.53 5.83
CA THR A 321 9.28 -24.75 6.38
C THR A 321 9.62 -25.73 5.26
N HIS A 322 8.71 -25.93 4.31
CA HIS A 322 8.97 -26.76 3.14
C HIS A 322 10.15 -26.25 2.31
N LEU A 323 10.25 -24.93 2.09
CA LEU A 323 11.36 -24.32 1.36
C LEU A 323 12.71 -24.55 2.05
N GLU A 324 12.77 -24.47 3.38
CA GLU A 324 14.00 -24.72 4.16
C GLU A 324 14.53 -26.15 4.04
N ASP A 325 13.64 -27.13 3.83
CA ASP A 325 14.03 -28.54 3.69
C ASP A 325 14.69 -28.85 2.33
N HIS A 326 14.66 -27.89 1.40
CA HIS A 326 15.23 -28.00 0.05
C HIS A 326 16.53 -27.20 -0.10
N ARG A 327 17.32 -27.51 -1.14
CA ARG A 327 18.56 -26.76 -1.42
C ARG A 327 18.22 -25.35 -1.91
N MET A 328 18.61 -24.35 -1.13
CA MET A 328 18.41 -22.93 -1.44
C MET A 328 19.74 -22.21 -1.66
N THR A 329 19.72 -21.12 -2.43
CA THR A 329 20.85 -20.19 -2.44
C THR A 329 20.94 -19.47 -1.08
N ALA A 330 22.09 -18.86 -0.78
CA ALA A 330 22.26 -18.11 0.47
C ALA A 330 21.28 -16.92 0.58
N ALA A 331 21.03 -16.22 -0.53
CA ALA A 331 20.11 -15.08 -0.58
C ALA A 331 18.66 -15.52 -0.37
N ASP A 332 18.23 -16.60 -1.03
CA ASP A 332 16.89 -17.16 -0.86
C ASP A 332 16.65 -17.62 0.59
N LYS A 333 17.67 -18.28 1.17
CA LYS A 333 17.60 -18.74 2.56
C LYS A 333 17.38 -17.57 3.52
N ILE A 334 18.09 -16.46 3.34
CA ILE A 334 17.90 -15.24 4.14
C ILE A 334 16.46 -14.73 4.03
N ASN A 335 15.89 -14.65 2.82
CA ASN A 335 14.54 -14.16 2.59
C ASN A 335 13.49 -15.05 3.29
N VAL A 336 13.61 -16.37 3.16
CA VAL A 336 12.70 -17.33 3.81
C VAL A 336 12.81 -17.28 5.32
N LEU A 337 14.03 -17.24 5.88
CA LEU A 337 14.23 -17.13 7.33
C LEU A 337 13.68 -15.81 7.88
N ARG A 338 13.84 -14.71 7.15
CA ARG A 338 13.30 -13.41 7.53
C ARG A 338 11.77 -13.43 7.53
N LEU A 339 11.14 -14.01 6.49
CA LEU A 339 9.69 -14.16 6.44
C LEU A 339 9.17 -15.07 7.57
N LYS A 340 9.85 -16.19 7.84
CA LYS A 340 9.55 -17.07 8.97
C LYS A 340 9.63 -16.36 10.32
N ALA A 341 10.64 -15.51 10.52
CA ALA A 341 10.74 -14.70 11.73
C ALA A 341 9.55 -13.73 11.88
N ARG A 342 9.07 -13.11 10.77
CA ARG A 342 7.85 -12.28 10.76
C ARG A 342 6.61 -13.08 11.14
N LEU A 343 6.45 -14.28 10.56
CA LEU A 343 5.34 -15.18 10.87
C LEU A 343 5.33 -15.58 12.34
N LEU A 344 6.49 -16.00 12.87
CA LEU A 344 6.66 -16.33 14.29
C LEU A 344 6.29 -15.15 15.21
N PHE A 345 6.66 -13.93 14.84
CA PHE A 345 6.30 -12.73 15.59
C PHE A 345 4.77 -12.58 15.71
N HIS A 346 4.05 -12.66 14.60
CA HIS A 346 2.57 -12.52 14.60
C HIS A 346 1.84 -13.73 15.20
N LEU A 347 2.44 -14.92 15.17
CA LEU A 347 1.95 -16.10 15.90
C LEU A 347 2.18 -16.02 17.42
N GLY A 348 2.74 -14.91 17.93
CA GLY A 348 3.03 -14.71 19.35
C GLY A 348 4.28 -15.46 19.84
N LYS A 349 5.12 -15.99 18.94
CA LYS A 349 6.39 -16.66 19.25
C LYS A 349 7.55 -15.67 19.25
N TYR A 350 7.39 -14.60 20.05
CA TYR A 350 8.28 -13.44 20.06
C TYR A 350 9.74 -13.78 20.39
N LYS A 351 10.00 -14.72 21.31
CA LYS A 351 11.37 -15.11 21.67
C LYS A 351 12.04 -15.83 20.51
N LYS A 352 11.32 -16.74 19.85
CA LYS A 352 11.83 -17.44 18.66
C LYS A 352 12.07 -16.48 17.49
N ALA A 353 11.14 -15.57 17.22
CA ALA A 353 11.31 -14.54 16.22
C ALA A 353 12.56 -13.67 16.52
N GLY A 354 12.68 -13.18 17.75
CA GLY A 354 13.83 -12.38 18.19
C GLY A 354 15.16 -13.10 18.00
N LYS A 355 15.26 -14.38 18.42
CA LYS A 355 16.47 -15.19 18.20
C LYS A 355 16.83 -15.35 16.71
N LEU A 356 15.83 -15.59 15.87
CA LEU A 356 16.07 -15.79 14.44
C LEU A 356 16.57 -14.50 13.78
N TYR A 357 15.95 -13.36 14.10
CA TYR A 357 16.44 -12.05 13.64
C TYR A 357 17.84 -11.71 14.16
N SER A 358 18.13 -12.01 15.43
CA SER A 358 19.48 -11.84 15.98
C SER A 358 20.51 -12.68 15.23
N SER A 359 20.19 -13.93 14.88
CA SER A 359 21.08 -14.79 14.07
C SER A 359 21.33 -14.18 12.69
N LEU A 360 20.26 -13.74 12.01
CA LEU A 360 20.37 -13.07 10.70
C LEU A 360 21.22 -11.80 10.77
N ALA A 361 21.09 -11.02 11.85
CA ALA A 361 21.92 -9.83 12.07
C ALA A 361 23.41 -10.18 12.21
N GLU A 362 23.75 -11.23 12.94
CA GLU A 362 25.14 -11.67 13.09
C GLU A 362 25.70 -12.25 11.77
N GLU A 363 24.92 -13.05 11.05
CA GLU A 363 25.30 -13.60 9.73
C GLU A 363 25.51 -12.48 8.68
N SER A 364 24.81 -11.36 8.82
CA SER A 364 24.93 -10.21 7.91
C SER A 364 26.09 -9.27 8.25
N ARG A 365 26.75 -9.47 9.39
CA ARG A 365 27.77 -8.55 9.89
C ARG A 365 28.97 -8.49 8.96
N GLY A 366 29.29 -7.27 8.50
CA GLY A 366 30.39 -7.03 7.56
C GLY A 366 30.11 -7.52 6.13
N VAL A 367 28.94 -8.08 5.87
CA VAL A 367 28.52 -8.57 4.54
C VAL A 367 27.42 -7.67 3.97
N ASN A 368 26.40 -7.37 4.76
CA ASN A 368 25.26 -6.54 4.35
C ASN A 368 24.74 -5.70 5.52
N SER A 369 25.23 -4.46 5.62
CA SER A 369 24.87 -3.51 6.69
C SER A 369 23.37 -3.18 6.71
N ILE A 370 22.71 -3.15 5.55
CA ILE A 370 21.26 -2.88 5.46
C ILE A 370 20.50 -4.01 6.14
N LEU A 371 20.72 -5.25 5.72
CA LEU A 371 20.08 -6.42 6.30
C LEU A 371 20.38 -6.58 7.78
N GLN A 372 21.63 -6.28 8.19
CA GLN A 372 22.03 -6.29 9.59
C GLN A 372 21.20 -5.30 10.41
N ALA A 373 21.11 -4.03 9.98
CA ALA A 373 20.34 -3.00 10.69
C ALA A 373 18.85 -3.36 10.76
N GLU A 374 18.26 -3.83 9.65
CA GLU A 374 16.86 -4.28 9.63
C GLU A 374 16.58 -5.42 10.59
N SER A 375 17.46 -6.42 10.61
CA SER A 375 17.32 -7.59 11.46
C SER A 375 17.46 -7.22 12.94
N LEU A 376 18.35 -6.28 13.28
CA LEU A 376 18.46 -5.75 14.64
C LEU A 376 17.19 -4.99 15.06
N MET A 377 16.61 -4.17 14.18
CA MET A 377 15.34 -3.48 14.45
C MET A 377 14.17 -4.46 14.65
N ASP A 378 14.08 -5.48 13.81
CA ASP A 378 13.06 -6.54 13.91
C ASP A 378 13.25 -7.39 15.17
N ALA A 379 14.50 -7.72 15.53
CA ALA A 379 14.84 -8.38 16.80
C ALA A 379 14.43 -7.51 17.99
N GLY A 380 14.75 -6.20 17.96
CA GLY A 380 14.37 -5.26 19.00
C GLY A 380 12.85 -5.25 19.22
N SER A 381 12.07 -5.11 18.15
CA SER A 381 10.61 -5.19 18.20
C SER A 381 10.09 -6.51 18.77
N ALA A 382 10.69 -7.64 18.38
CA ALA A 382 10.33 -8.94 18.93
C ALA A 382 10.62 -9.04 20.44
N TYR A 383 11.79 -8.58 20.90
CA TYR A 383 12.14 -8.59 22.32
C TYR A 383 11.31 -7.60 23.14
N ARG A 384 10.89 -6.47 22.56
CA ARG A 384 9.91 -5.57 23.18
C ARG A 384 8.59 -6.29 23.44
N CYS A 385 8.02 -6.96 22.43
CA CYS A 385 6.78 -7.72 22.58
C CYS A 385 6.92 -8.95 23.49
N TYR A 386 8.10 -9.55 23.57
CA TYR A 386 8.44 -10.58 24.56
C TYR A 386 8.43 -10.03 26.00
N GLY A 387 8.66 -8.72 26.17
CA GLY A 387 8.75 -8.04 27.47
C GLY A 387 10.19 -7.77 27.94
N ASN A 388 11.20 -7.90 27.08
CA ASN A 388 12.60 -7.59 27.41
C ASN A 388 13.03 -6.26 26.76
N LEU A 389 12.70 -5.16 27.44
CA LEU A 389 12.94 -3.80 26.97
C LEU A 389 14.43 -3.43 26.91
N SER A 390 15.25 -3.98 27.81
CA SER A 390 16.69 -3.73 27.82
C SER A 390 17.36 -4.27 26.57
N ILE A 391 17.08 -5.53 26.20
CA ILE A 391 17.58 -6.12 24.96
C ILE A 391 17.01 -5.38 23.74
N SER A 392 15.73 -5.00 23.77
CA SER A 392 15.14 -4.18 22.70
C SER A 392 15.93 -2.88 22.49
N SER A 393 16.19 -2.13 23.56
CA SER A 393 16.92 -0.86 23.51
C SER A 393 18.35 -1.04 22.99
N GLN A 394 19.05 -2.08 23.42
CA GLN A 394 20.39 -2.42 22.95
C GLN A 394 20.41 -2.66 21.43
N TYR A 395 19.48 -3.47 20.91
CA TYR A 395 19.43 -3.75 19.48
C TYR A 395 19.06 -2.53 18.64
N LEU A 396 18.13 -1.68 19.10
CA LEU A 396 17.80 -0.43 18.41
C LEU A 396 18.97 0.56 18.42
N THR A 397 19.76 0.59 19.50
CA THR A 397 20.98 1.40 19.57
C THR A 397 22.03 0.92 18.56
N MET A 398 22.29 -0.40 18.52
CA MET A 398 23.22 -1.00 17.54
C MET A 398 22.77 -0.75 16.10
N ALA A 399 21.47 -0.91 15.82
CA ALA A 399 20.91 -0.61 14.50
C ALA A 399 21.14 0.85 14.12
N GLY A 400 20.91 1.79 15.04
CA GLY A 400 21.14 3.21 14.83
C GLY A 400 22.59 3.55 14.46
N GLU A 401 23.58 2.92 15.10
CA GLU A 401 24.99 3.12 14.73
C GLU A 401 25.31 2.62 13.31
N ILE A 402 24.72 1.49 12.89
CA ILE A 402 24.89 0.98 11.53
C ILE A 402 24.21 1.91 10.51
N VAL A 403 22.99 2.37 10.79
CA VAL A 403 22.24 3.27 9.89
C VAL A 403 23.00 4.56 9.61
N LYS A 404 23.79 5.08 10.56
CA LYS A 404 24.64 6.27 10.33
C LYS A 404 25.69 6.06 9.24
N THR A 405 26.07 4.82 8.94
CA THR A 405 27.07 4.48 7.92
C THR A 405 26.49 4.23 6.53
N ILE A 406 25.15 4.19 6.42
CA ILE A 406 24.43 3.93 5.16
C ILE A 406 24.05 5.28 4.54
N GLU A 407 24.04 5.38 3.22
CA GLU A 407 23.70 6.61 2.48
C GLU A 407 22.47 6.43 1.58
N GLY A 408 21.92 7.54 1.07
CA GLY A 408 20.83 7.56 0.10
C GLY A 408 19.47 7.07 0.63
N LYS A 409 18.59 6.66 -0.29
CA LYS A 409 17.19 6.27 -0.02
C LYS A 409 17.07 5.10 0.97
N GLU A 410 18.04 4.19 0.97
CA GLU A 410 18.09 3.08 1.95
C GLU A 410 18.31 3.57 3.38
N ARG A 411 19.12 4.61 3.57
CA ARG A 411 19.31 5.23 4.90
C ARG A 411 17.98 5.79 5.42
N GLU A 412 17.25 6.52 4.59
CA GLU A 412 15.96 7.12 4.94
C GLU A 412 14.93 6.06 5.32
N ARG A 413 14.83 5.00 4.50
CA ARG A 413 13.96 3.85 4.78
C ARG A 413 14.28 3.22 6.13
N LEU A 414 15.56 3.02 6.45
CA LEU A 414 15.99 2.47 7.73
C LEU A 414 15.74 3.44 8.89
N LEU A 415 15.91 4.75 8.69
CA LEU A 415 15.58 5.76 9.69
C LEU A 415 14.08 5.82 9.99
N SER A 416 13.22 5.70 8.97
CA SER A 416 11.77 5.60 9.16
C SER A 416 11.44 4.46 10.11
N LYS A 417 11.91 3.25 9.78
CA LYS A 417 11.70 2.05 10.58
C LYS A 417 12.31 2.17 11.98
N LEU A 418 13.50 2.74 12.12
CA LEU A 418 14.18 2.90 13.41
C LEU A 418 13.39 3.82 14.34
N HIS A 419 12.96 4.98 13.84
CA HIS A 419 12.14 5.93 14.61
C HIS A 419 10.80 5.32 15.00
N LEU A 420 10.18 4.53 14.13
CA LEU A 420 8.99 3.76 14.46
C LEU A 420 9.30 2.75 15.58
N CYS A 421 10.34 1.92 15.45
CA CYS A 421 10.68 0.97 16.51
C CYS A 421 10.97 1.65 17.87
N GLN A 422 11.62 2.81 17.85
CA GLN A 422 11.88 3.63 19.05
C GLN A 422 10.59 4.20 19.65
N ALA A 423 9.68 4.74 18.84
CA ALA A 423 8.36 5.16 19.32
C ALA A 423 7.57 3.99 19.92
N GLY A 424 7.68 2.79 19.35
CA GLY A 424 7.07 1.58 19.86
C GLY A 424 7.60 1.18 21.25
N LEU A 425 8.91 1.35 21.49
CA LEU A 425 9.52 1.14 22.80
C LEU A 425 9.02 2.19 23.81
N LEU A 426 9.03 3.46 23.43
CA LEU A 426 8.56 4.57 24.28
C LEU A 426 7.07 4.48 24.61
N LEU A 427 6.24 3.96 23.70
CA LEU A 427 4.82 3.71 23.97
C LEU A 427 4.62 2.73 25.13
N PHE A 428 5.49 1.72 25.23
CA PHE A 428 5.47 0.79 26.35
C PHE A 428 5.84 1.54 27.63
N ASP A 429 6.96 2.26 27.64
CA ASP A 429 7.40 3.08 28.80
C ASP A 429 6.32 4.08 29.23
N TYR A 430 5.64 4.72 28.28
CA TYR A 430 4.54 5.65 28.54
C TYR A 430 3.40 5.00 29.34
N GLN A 431 3.02 3.76 29.00
CA GLN A 431 1.98 3.02 29.73
C GLN A 431 2.38 2.78 31.19
N PHE A 432 3.62 2.38 31.45
CA PHE A 432 4.11 2.17 32.83
C PHE A 432 4.22 3.47 33.62
N THR A 433 4.74 4.51 32.97
CA THR A 433 4.84 5.83 33.59
C THR A 433 3.46 6.35 33.96
N ARG A 434 2.44 6.17 33.11
CA ARG A 434 1.06 6.55 33.46
C ARG A 434 0.51 5.79 34.67
N ILE A 435 0.80 4.50 34.80
CA ILE A 435 0.43 3.73 35.98
C ILE A 435 1.11 4.30 37.23
N LYS A 436 2.42 4.55 37.17
CA LYS A 436 3.17 5.19 38.27
C LYS A 436 2.56 6.55 38.63
N GLU A 437 2.34 7.40 37.64
CA GLU A 437 1.76 8.74 37.80
C GLU A 437 0.33 8.75 38.35
N PHE A 438 -0.48 7.73 38.03
CA PHE A 438 -1.80 7.53 38.63
C PHE A 438 -1.69 7.37 40.15
N PHE A 439 -0.67 6.66 40.64
CA PHE A 439 -0.42 6.49 42.07
C PHE A 439 0.32 7.66 42.71
N THR A 440 1.20 8.36 41.99
CA THR A 440 2.05 9.44 42.55
C THR A 440 1.50 10.86 42.36
N ARG A 441 0.44 11.06 41.55
CA ARG A 441 -0.16 12.36 41.18
C ARG A 441 0.79 13.37 40.49
N THR A 442 1.94 12.93 40.00
CA THR A 442 2.87 13.72 39.17
C THR A 442 2.56 13.50 37.68
N ARG A 443 2.73 14.49 36.79
CA ARG A 443 2.39 14.35 35.33
C ARG A 443 3.50 14.73 34.34
N HIS A 444 4.72 14.95 34.84
CA HIS A 444 5.78 15.54 34.02
C HIS A 444 6.45 14.51 33.10
N GLU A 445 6.70 13.30 33.61
CA GLU A 445 7.45 12.25 32.89
C GLU A 445 6.66 11.75 31.67
N SER A 446 5.34 11.52 31.81
CA SER A 446 4.51 11.04 30.69
C SER A 446 4.38 12.08 29.57
N THR A 447 4.40 13.36 29.90
CA THR A 447 4.36 14.46 28.92
C THR A 447 5.65 14.48 28.09
N GLU A 448 6.81 14.34 28.73
CA GLU A 448 8.11 14.29 28.03
C GLU A 448 8.21 13.07 27.11
N ILE A 449 7.75 11.90 27.57
CA ILE A 449 7.72 10.67 26.75
C ILE A 449 6.79 10.87 25.55
N LYS A 450 5.61 11.47 25.75
CA LYS A 450 4.67 11.76 24.65
C LYS A 450 5.30 12.67 23.59
N GLU A 451 6.06 13.69 23.99
CA GLU A 451 6.78 14.55 23.05
C GLU A 451 7.87 13.80 22.26
N LYS A 452 8.61 12.88 22.91
CA LYS A 452 9.58 12.01 22.23
C LYS A 452 8.90 11.07 21.23
N ILE A 453 7.75 10.49 21.60
CA ILE A 453 6.93 9.67 20.69
C ILE A 453 6.52 10.53 19.50
N ARG A 454 5.92 11.71 19.73
CA ARG A 454 5.49 12.64 18.68
C ARG A 454 6.63 12.96 17.71
N SER A 455 7.82 13.29 18.24
CA SER A 455 8.99 13.59 17.40
C SER A 455 9.42 12.41 16.53
N ASN A 456 9.43 11.19 17.07
CA ASN A 456 9.75 9.98 16.31
C ASN A 456 8.68 9.67 15.25
N LEU A 457 7.40 9.86 15.57
CA LEU A 457 6.31 9.65 14.61
C LEU A 457 6.37 10.64 13.44
N CYS A 458 6.62 11.93 13.69
CA CYS A 458 6.82 12.92 12.62
C CYS A 458 7.99 12.54 11.71
N ARG A 459 9.13 12.12 12.27
CA ARG A 459 10.30 11.67 11.48
C ARG A 459 10.01 10.38 10.72
N THR A 460 9.25 9.45 11.31
CA THR A 460 8.81 8.23 10.63
C THR A 460 8.03 8.59 9.38
N CYS A 461 7.03 9.46 9.50
CA CYS A 461 6.21 9.90 8.37
C CYS A 461 7.03 10.64 7.30
N GLU A 462 7.97 11.49 7.72
CA GLU A 462 8.89 12.21 6.83
C GLU A 462 9.63 11.24 5.91
N TYR A 463 10.36 10.30 6.50
CA TYR A 463 11.10 9.33 5.72
C TYR A 463 10.19 8.31 5.00
N ALA A 464 9.05 7.94 5.60
CA ALA A 464 8.14 6.94 5.02
C ALA A 464 7.56 7.42 3.68
N VAL A 465 7.15 8.68 3.60
CA VAL A 465 6.61 9.29 2.37
C VAL A 465 7.70 9.36 1.29
N GLU A 466 8.91 9.81 1.63
CA GLU A 466 10.02 9.90 0.67
C GLU A 466 10.51 8.53 0.15
N CYS A 467 10.35 7.45 0.94
CA CYS A 467 10.76 6.10 0.54
C CYS A 467 9.62 5.16 0.12
N GLY A 468 8.36 5.60 0.11
CA GLY A 468 7.21 4.75 -0.22
C GLY A 468 6.91 3.67 0.85
N SER A 469 7.33 3.89 2.10
CA SER A 469 7.03 2.98 3.22
C SER A 469 5.63 3.26 3.79
N TRP A 470 4.61 2.95 2.99
CA TRP A 470 3.21 3.26 3.34
C TRP A 470 2.72 2.51 4.58
N PHE A 471 3.28 1.33 4.87
CA PHE A 471 2.98 0.62 6.12
C PHE A 471 3.47 1.40 7.34
N ASP A 472 4.70 1.91 7.32
CA ASP A 472 5.25 2.71 8.42
C ASP A 472 4.48 4.03 8.57
N PHE A 473 4.05 4.63 7.45
CA PHE A 473 3.20 5.83 7.44
C PHE A 473 1.85 5.60 8.15
N GLN A 474 1.18 4.47 7.87
CA GLN A 474 -0.07 4.11 8.54
C GLN A 474 0.12 3.65 9.99
N GLU A 475 1.23 2.98 10.30
CA GLU A 475 1.54 2.57 11.68
C GLU A 475 1.83 3.79 12.57
N ALA A 476 2.54 4.77 12.04
CA ALA A 476 2.73 6.06 12.72
C ALA A 476 1.40 6.78 12.98
N ALA A 477 0.47 6.76 12.01
CA ALA A 477 -0.87 7.33 12.16
C ALA A 477 -1.69 6.62 13.25
N LEU A 478 -1.66 5.28 13.29
CA LEU A 478 -2.32 4.48 14.34
C LEU A 478 -1.79 4.85 15.73
N TRP A 479 -0.48 4.99 15.88
CA TRP A 479 0.11 5.33 17.17
C TRP A 479 -0.12 6.79 17.55
N ALA A 480 -0.15 7.70 16.58
CA ALA A 480 -0.55 9.09 16.82
C ALA A 480 -1.99 9.16 17.34
N GLN A 481 -2.91 8.40 16.74
CA GLN A 481 -4.30 8.29 17.21
C GLN A 481 -4.37 7.82 18.66
N LYS A 482 -3.63 6.76 19.04
CA LYS A 482 -3.56 6.28 20.43
C LYS A 482 -3.07 7.33 21.42
N MET A 483 -2.15 8.18 20.97
CA MET A 483 -1.55 9.22 21.78
C MET A 483 -2.35 10.52 21.78
N GLY A 484 -3.43 10.61 20.99
CA GLY A 484 -4.17 11.85 20.78
C GLY A 484 -3.31 12.94 20.17
N ILE A 485 -2.48 12.59 19.17
CA ILE A 485 -1.71 13.51 18.34
C ILE A 485 -2.48 13.71 17.04
N ALA A 486 -2.70 14.96 16.62
CA ALA A 486 -3.48 15.22 15.42
C ALA A 486 -2.73 14.73 14.16
N PRO A 487 -3.41 14.07 13.19
CA PRO A 487 -2.76 13.58 11.97
C PRO A 487 -2.01 14.65 11.17
N SER A 488 -2.52 15.90 11.17
CA SER A 488 -1.88 17.05 10.51
C SER A 488 -0.52 17.42 11.11
N GLU A 489 -0.25 17.10 12.37
CA GLU A 489 1.06 17.34 12.98
C GLU A 489 2.14 16.41 12.41
N LEU A 490 1.76 15.21 11.94
CA LEU A 490 2.70 14.22 11.43
C LEU A 490 3.34 14.65 10.11
N THR A 491 2.60 15.39 9.28
CA THR A 491 3.04 15.80 7.94
C THR A 491 3.30 17.30 7.79
N LYS A 492 3.13 18.08 8.87
CA LYS A 492 3.23 19.54 8.87
C LYS A 492 4.49 20.11 8.20
N LYS A 493 5.63 19.42 8.29
CA LYS A 493 6.91 19.89 7.70
C LYS A 493 7.06 19.60 6.22
N MET A 494 6.30 18.65 5.68
CA MET A 494 6.49 18.15 4.32
C MET A 494 5.63 18.86 3.28
N ASP A 495 4.63 19.64 3.72
CA ASP A 495 3.53 20.11 2.88
C ASP A 495 2.89 18.94 2.11
N TYR A 496 2.54 17.89 2.86
CA TYR A 496 1.96 16.65 2.33
C TYR A 496 0.67 16.32 3.08
N PRO A 497 -0.38 15.79 2.42
CA PRO A 497 -1.63 15.46 3.08
C PRO A 497 -1.44 14.54 4.30
N PRO A 498 -2.09 14.82 5.44
CA PRO A 498 -2.00 13.99 6.64
C PRO A 498 -2.47 12.57 6.36
N PRO A 499 -1.88 11.53 6.98
CA PRO A 499 -2.29 10.15 6.75
C PRO A 499 -3.82 9.99 6.90
N PRO A 500 -4.45 9.17 6.04
CA PRO A 500 -5.87 8.85 6.19
C PRO A 500 -6.13 8.18 7.55
N PRO A 501 -7.41 8.09 7.98
CA PRO A 501 -7.76 7.28 9.14
C PRO A 501 -7.17 5.87 9.03
N PRO A 502 -6.53 5.31 10.07
CA PRO A 502 -5.84 4.02 9.99
C PRO A 502 -6.72 2.88 9.46
N ARG A 503 -8.02 2.85 9.80
CA ARG A 503 -8.98 1.89 9.25
C ARG A 503 -9.03 1.90 7.72
N GLU A 504 -9.07 3.10 7.13
CA GLU A 504 -9.09 3.31 5.68
C GLU A 504 -7.72 3.01 5.06
N GLY A 505 -6.65 3.50 5.68
CA GLY A 505 -5.27 3.28 5.23
C GLY A 505 -4.88 1.80 5.18
N TYR A 506 -5.19 1.02 6.23
CA TYR A 506 -4.92 -0.42 6.23
C TYR A 506 -5.86 -1.23 5.34
N LYS A 507 -7.07 -0.73 5.08
CA LYS A 507 -7.95 -1.31 4.05
C LYS A 507 -7.32 -1.15 2.67
N HIS A 508 -6.79 0.04 2.38
CA HIS A 508 -6.10 0.32 1.12
C HIS A 508 -4.81 -0.49 0.98
N LEU A 509 -4.01 -0.63 2.04
CA LEU A 509 -2.83 -1.50 2.06
C LEU A 509 -3.12 -3.00 2.14
N THR A 510 -4.39 -3.39 2.30
CA THR A 510 -4.84 -4.78 2.52
C THR A 510 -4.11 -5.51 3.66
N SER A 511 -3.68 -4.77 4.67
CA SER A 511 -3.02 -5.34 5.85
C SER A 511 -4.07 -5.87 6.83
N HIS A 512 -4.47 -7.13 6.69
CA HIS A 512 -5.55 -7.66 7.53
C HIS A 512 -5.18 -7.74 9.01
N ILE A 513 -3.91 -8.06 9.32
CA ILE A 513 -3.39 -8.02 10.69
C ILE A 513 -3.48 -6.61 11.26
N SER A 514 -3.06 -5.58 10.52
CA SER A 514 -3.12 -4.20 10.99
C SER A 514 -4.56 -3.71 11.17
N ARG A 515 -5.50 -4.16 10.33
CA ARG A 515 -6.93 -3.89 10.51
C ARG A 515 -7.47 -4.47 11.81
N MET A 516 -7.06 -5.67 12.19
CA MET A 516 -7.44 -6.27 13.48
C MET A 516 -6.86 -5.49 14.67
N ILE A 517 -5.61 -5.03 14.56
CA ILE A 517 -4.95 -4.20 15.57
C ILE A 517 -5.71 -2.87 15.73
N GLU A 518 -6.05 -2.22 14.62
CA GLU A 518 -6.80 -0.96 14.60
C GLU A 518 -8.21 -1.13 15.18
N ALA A 519 -8.94 -2.18 14.76
CA ALA A 519 -10.27 -2.49 15.29
C ALA A 519 -10.23 -2.76 16.80
N ARG A 520 -9.23 -3.51 17.29
CA ARG A 520 -9.03 -3.71 18.73
C ARG A 520 -8.91 -2.37 19.46
N ASP A 521 -8.10 -1.45 18.93
CA ASP A 521 -7.80 -0.18 19.59
C ASP A 521 -8.97 0.81 19.55
N THR A 522 -9.85 0.71 18.55
CA THR A 522 -11.05 1.56 18.44
C THR A 522 -12.23 1.03 19.24
N LEU A 523 -12.36 -0.30 19.40
CA LEU A 523 -13.45 -0.95 20.14
C LEU A 523 -13.27 -0.92 21.66
N ASP A 524 -12.06 -0.63 22.16
CA ASP A 524 -11.71 -0.57 23.59
C ASP A 524 -12.12 0.78 24.25
N ASP A 525 -13.36 1.22 24.03
CA ASP A 525 -13.99 2.41 24.66
C ASP A 525 -14.59 2.06 26.06
N LYS A 526 -15.54 2.84 26.62
CA LYS A 526 -16.28 2.59 27.90
C LYS A 526 -17.73 2.09 27.75
N ASN A 527 -18.32 2.14 26.55
CA ASN A 527 -19.72 1.72 26.28
C ASN A 527 -19.90 0.26 25.79
N LEU A 528 -21.06 -0.37 25.93
CA LEU A 528 -21.26 -1.69 25.28
C LEU A 528 -21.11 -1.59 23.75
N LEU A 529 -20.63 -2.65 23.10
CA LEU A 529 -20.53 -2.71 21.64
C LEU A 529 -21.92 -2.67 21.00
N SER A 530 -22.03 -2.00 19.85
CA SER A 530 -23.17 -2.10 18.94
C SER A 530 -23.22 -3.49 18.27
N PRO A 531 -24.39 -3.91 17.75
CA PRO A 531 -24.51 -5.17 17.01
C PRO A 531 -23.57 -5.29 15.80
N GLU A 532 -23.28 -4.17 15.13
CA GLU A 532 -22.35 -4.11 14.01
C GLU A 532 -20.90 -4.31 14.46
N GLU A 533 -20.48 -3.62 15.54
CA GLU A 533 -19.15 -3.77 16.13
C GLU A 533 -18.91 -5.17 16.69
N GLU A 534 -19.92 -5.76 17.34
CA GLU A 534 -19.85 -7.13 17.84
C GLU A 534 -19.71 -8.14 16.69
N ARG A 535 -20.40 -7.91 15.57
CA ARG A 535 -20.26 -8.75 14.37
C ARG A 535 -18.86 -8.66 13.79
N GLU A 536 -18.34 -7.46 13.59
CA GLU A 536 -16.98 -7.23 13.09
C GLU A 536 -15.93 -7.88 14.01
N LEU A 537 -16.07 -7.72 15.33
CA LEU A 537 -15.19 -8.34 16.32
C LEU A 537 -15.20 -9.88 16.20
N ASN A 538 -16.39 -10.48 16.08
CA ASN A 538 -16.53 -11.93 15.94
C ASN A 538 -15.93 -12.44 14.61
N GLU A 539 -16.07 -11.69 13.51
CA GLU A 539 -15.43 -12.00 12.22
C GLU A 539 -13.90 -12.03 12.36
N TYR A 540 -13.30 -11.01 13.00
CA TYR A 540 -11.84 -11.00 13.24
C TYR A 540 -11.38 -12.12 14.18
N LEU A 541 -12.17 -12.45 15.20
CA LEU A 541 -11.87 -13.57 16.09
C LEU A 541 -11.89 -14.91 15.36
N GLN A 542 -12.89 -15.14 14.50
CA GLN A 542 -12.96 -16.33 13.67
C GLN A 542 -11.75 -16.40 12.73
N PHE A 543 -11.39 -15.28 12.09
CA PHE A 543 -10.20 -15.20 11.25
C PHE A 543 -8.91 -15.55 12.02
N CYS A 544 -8.72 -15.00 13.22
CA CYS A 544 -7.56 -15.31 14.06
C CYS A 544 -7.48 -16.79 14.42
N LYS A 545 -8.62 -17.41 14.77
CA LYS A 545 -8.70 -18.84 15.10
C LYS A 545 -8.25 -19.71 13.94
N MET A 546 -8.75 -19.42 12.74
CA MET A 546 -8.42 -20.16 11.53
C MET A 546 -6.98 -19.94 11.06
N THR A 547 -6.45 -18.72 11.21
CA THR A 547 -5.08 -18.39 10.76
C THR A 547 -3.99 -18.61 11.81
N GLY A 548 -4.36 -18.98 13.04
CA GLY A 548 -3.43 -19.19 14.14
C GLY A 548 -2.86 -17.91 14.76
N ASN A 549 -3.44 -16.74 14.48
CA ASN A 549 -3.01 -15.45 15.04
C ASN A 549 -3.40 -15.33 16.52
N ASN A 550 -2.72 -16.11 17.36
CA ASN A 550 -2.99 -16.18 18.79
C ASN A 550 -2.77 -14.82 19.48
N ALA A 551 -1.76 -14.06 19.03
CA ALA A 551 -1.38 -12.78 19.63
C ALA A 551 -2.48 -11.73 19.54
N GLU A 552 -3.20 -11.66 18.42
CA GLU A 552 -4.35 -10.77 18.29
C GLU A 552 -5.65 -11.41 18.82
N ALA A 553 -5.81 -12.74 18.71
CA ALA A 553 -6.99 -13.45 19.20
C ALA A 553 -7.28 -13.16 20.69
N TRP A 554 -6.29 -13.31 21.56
CA TRP A 554 -6.52 -13.10 23.00
C TRP A 554 -6.84 -11.63 23.32
N LYS A 555 -6.28 -10.68 22.57
CA LYS A 555 -6.53 -9.25 22.77
C LYS A 555 -7.95 -8.87 22.33
N LEU A 556 -8.40 -9.40 21.19
CA LEU A 556 -9.77 -9.22 20.73
C LEU A 556 -10.78 -9.90 21.67
N LEU A 557 -10.45 -11.07 22.24
CA LEU A 557 -11.28 -11.70 23.27
C LEU A 557 -11.35 -10.85 24.54
N LEU A 558 -10.26 -10.18 24.92
CA LEU A 558 -10.30 -9.26 26.07
C LEU A 558 -11.28 -8.12 25.84
N VAL A 559 -11.30 -7.53 24.63
CA VAL A 559 -12.32 -6.55 24.23
C VAL A 559 -13.71 -7.19 24.32
N LYS A 560 -13.92 -8.38 23.73
CA LYS A 560 -15.23 -9.06 23.80
C LYS A 560 -15.72 -9.26 25.24
N ILE A 561 -14.87 -9.79 26.13
CA ILE A 561 -15.20 -10.06 27.53
C ILE A 561 -15.54 -8.78 28.30
N LYS A 562 -14.83 -7.68 28.03
CA LYS A 562 -15.07 -6.38 28.70
C LYS A 562 -16.30 -5.65 28.18
N ARG A 563 -16.67 -5.84 26.92
CA ARG A 563 -17.51 -4.90 26.14
C ARG A 563 -18.82 -5.50 25.63
N CYS A 564 -18.92 -6.83 25.53
CA CYS A 564 -20.16 -7.52 25.17
C CYS A 564 -20.98 -7.83 26.43
N ARG A 565 -22.28 -8.07 26.23
CA ARG A 565 -23.15 -8.55 27.32
C ARG A 565 -22.72 -9.94 27.74
N LEU A 566 -22.64 -10.18 29.05
CA LEU A 566 -22.36 -11.50 29.60
C LEU A 566 -23.47 -12.47 29.19
N ASP A 567 -23.11 -13.50 28.43
CA ASP A 567 -23.98 -14.58 28.01
C ASP A 567 -23.42 -15.96 28.44
N ARG A 568 -24.09 -17.04 28.02
CA ARG A 568 -23.64 -18.42 28.30
C ARG A 568 -22.28 -18.75 27.68
N ASN A 569 -21.87 -18.03 26.61
CA ASN A 569 -20.61 -18.26 25.91
C ASN A 569 -19.42 -17.55 26.57
N THR A 570 -19.65 -16.58 27.47
CA THR A 570 -18.59 -15.86 28.20
C THR A 570 -17.56 -16.79 28.83
N VAL A 571 -17.98 -17.91 29.43
CA VAL A 571 -17.05 -18.88 30.04
C VAL A 571 -16.14 -19.50 28.98
N CYS A 572 -16.68 -19.81 27.79
CA CYS A 572 -15.88 -20.32 26.67
C CYS A 572 -14.91 -19.25 26.16
N ASP A 573 -15.34 -18.00 26.06
CA ASP A 573 -14.47 -16.88 25.64
C ASP A 573 -13.32 -16.65 26.64
N ILE A 574 -13.55 -16.80 27.95
CA ILE A 574 -12.51 -16.72 28.99
C ILE A 574 -11.51 -17.89 28.87
N ILE A 575 -12.00 -19.11 28.64
CA ILE A 575 -11.13 -20.28 28.42
C ILE A 575 -10.27 -20.07 27.18
N ASP A 576 -10.88 -19.63 26.07
CA ASP A 576 -10.19 -19.33 24.82
C ASP A 576 -9.14 -18.22 25.02
N PHE A 577 -9.48 -17.17 25.79
CA PHE A 577 -8.55 -16.09 26.13
C PHE A 577 -7.29 -16.64 26.78
N PHE A 578 -7.42 -17.46 27.84
CA PHE A 578 -6.26 -18.04 28.51
C PHE A 578 -5.47 -18.97 27.59
N ARG A 579 -6.15 -19.80 26.80
CA ARG A 579 -5.49 -20.69 25.83
C ARG A 579 -4.61 -19.89 24.87
N PHE A 580 -5.15 -18.83 24.26
CA PHE A 580 -4.39 -18.01 23.30
C PHE A 580 -3.30 -17.18 23.98
N PHE A 581 -3.59 -16.58 25.14
CA PHE A 581 -2.61 -15.81 25.91
C PHE A 581 -1.40 -16.66 26.32
N PHE A 582 -1.63 -17.86 26.86
CA PHE A 582 -0.55 -18.75 27.29
C PHE A 582 0.18 -19.43 26.13
N SER A 583 -0.41 -19.48 24.94
CA SER A 583 0.29 -19.90 23.73
C SER A 583 1.35 -18.90 23.26
N CYS A 584 1.26 -17.63 23.69
CA CYS A 584 2.23 -16.59 23.37
C CYS A 584 3.45 -16.66 24.31
N GLU A 585 4.63 -16.35 23.76
CA GLU A 585 5.90 -16.42 24.47
C GLU A 585 6.18 -15.18 25.34
N TYR A 586 5.20 -14.62 26.05
CA TYR A 586 5.45 -13.50 26.96
C TYR A 586 6.33 -13.90 28.14
N ASN A 587 7.27 -13.05 28.56
CA ASN A 587 8.01 -13.24 29.80
C ASN A 587 7.12 -13.02 31.04
N LEU A 588 7.62 -13.40 32.23
CA LEU A 588 6.84 -13.31 33.47
C LEU A 588 6.36 -11.88 33.79
N PHE A 589 7.24 -10.90 33.59
CA PHE A 589 6.94 -9.48 33.82
C PHE A 589 5.75 -9.01 32.97
N PHE A 590 5.77 -9.30 31.66
CA PHE A 590 4.72 -8.92 30.72
C PHE A 590 3.41 -9.65 31.03
N ARG A 591 3.48 -10.92 31.41
CA ARG A 591 2.29 -11.71 31.79
C ARG A 591 1.53 -11.13 32.98
N ILE A 592 2.24 -10.46 33.89
CA ILE A 592 1.65 -9.83 35.08
C ILE A 592 1.15 -8.43 34.74
N LEU A 593 2.01 -7.62 34.15
CA LEU A 593 1.77 -6.18 34.07
C LEU A 593 0.91 -5.73 32.91
N TYR A 594 0.93 -6.44 31.78
CA TYR A 594 0.13 -6.03 30.64
C TYR A 594 -1.37 -6.15 30.93
N PRO A 595 -1.89 -7.24 31.51
CA PRO A 595 -3.29 -7.27 31.94
C PRO A 595 -3.65 -6.15 32.93
N LEU A 596 -2.75 -5.83 33.87
CA LEU A 596 -2.92 -4.72 34.82
C LEU A 596 -3.02 -3.36 34.10
N SER A 597 -2.18 -3.11 33.09
CA SER A 597 -2.22 -1.87 32.31
C SER A 597 -3.48 -1.70 31.47
N GLN A 598 -4.19 -2.80 31.18
CA GLN A 598 -5.46 -2.78 30.45
C GLN A 598 -6.67 -2.59 31.40
N LEU A 599 -6.48 -2.67 32.72
CA LEU A 599 -7.53 -2.51 33.72
C LEU A 599 -7.55 -1.12 34.36
N ILE A 600 -6.40 -0.42 34.34
CA ILE A 600 -6.20 0.95 34.82
C ILE A 600 -6.39 1.92 33.65
#